data_AF-A0A1M3E7I5-F1
#
_entry.id   AF-A0A1M3E7I5-F1
#
_cell.length_a   1.000
_cell.length_b   1.000
_cell.length_c   1.000
_cell.angle_alpha   90.00
_cell.angle_beta   90.00
_cell.angle_gamma   90.00
#
_symmetry.space_group_name_H-M   'P 1'
#
loop_
_entity.id
_entity.type
_entity.pdbx_description
1 polymer ?
#
loop_
_entity_poly.entity_id
_entity_poly.type
_entity_poly.pdbx_seq_one_letter_code
_entity_poly.pdbx_strand_id
1 'polypeptide(L)'
;MKINKHGLRRYIPTEIKRLVRRRSGFGCVICGLGFYEYEHVDPEFNDTKEHDPYKITLLCPNCHGKVTTKKWTKDKVRAAMMNPKNFSTSTVKDIFDIGENELTVIWGDTSFTGSHQIINIEGKGVLKFEVCKESKKWLLSGRFNNSKGELALIIEKNEWIGYLDNWDINVEGQSIVIREKSKHICLHLIVDPPNILIIKQSDVNYGNLRIVTKGKSTIFYNNKMEPSLTLSNNVFSNNFIDILIDNNPFN
;
A
#
# COMPACT_ATOMS: atom_id res chain seq x y z
N MET A 1 -9.11 -26.61 8.06
CA MET A 1 -7.75 -26.06 7.88
C MET A 1 -6.91 -27.11 7.16
N LYS A 2 -6.27 -26.79 6.02
CA LYS A 2 -5.50 -27.80 5.24
C LYS A 2 -4.19 -28.13 5.95
N ILE A 3 -3.96 -29.41 6.21
CA ILE A 3 -2.75 -29.98 6.81
C ILE A 3 -2.12 -30.87 5.73
N ASN A 4 -0.79 -30.87 5.59
CA ASN A 4 -0.10 -31.75 4.64
C ASN A 4 0.19 -33.14 5.24
N LYS A 5 0.82 -34.02 4.46
CA LYS A 5 1.14 -35.39 4.89
C LYS A 5 2.13 -35.47 6.07
N HIS A 6 2.76 -34.36 6.44
CA HIS A 6 3.71 -34.23 7.55
C HIS A 6 3.12 -33.53 8.78
N GLY A 7 1.82 -33.23 8.80
CA GLY A 7 1.18 -32.55 9.92
C GLY A 7 1.37 -31.02 9.91
N LEU A 8 2.01 -30.45 8.89
CA LEU A 8 2.21 -29.01 8.78
C LEU A 8 0.93 -28.31 8.32
N ARG A 9 0.51 -27.29 9.06
CA ARG A 9 -0.64 -26.43 8.72
C ARG A 9 -0.25 -25.45 7.62
N ARG A 10 -1.21 -25.04 6.78
CA ARG A 10 -0.96 -24.03 5.74
C ARG A 10 -0.70 -22.61 6.28
N TYR A 11 -0.91 -22.38 7.57
CA TYR A 11 -0.67 -21.09 8.21
C TYR A 11 0.85 -20.83 8.33
N ILE A 12 1.35 -19.88 7.55
CA ILE A 12 2.72 -19.39 7.64
C ILE A 12 2.78 -18.32 8.74
N PRO A 13 3.68 -18.45 9.74
CA PRO A 13 3.86 -17.43 10.78
C PRO A 13 4.20 -16.04 10.22
N THR A 14 3.71 -14.98 10.87
CA THR A 14 3.84 -13.58 10.41
C THR A 14 5.28 -13.15 10.14
N GLU A 15 6.22 -13.56 10.99
CA GLU A 15 7.65 -13.24 10.84
C GLU A 15 8.24 -13.88 9.56
N ILE A 16 7.88 -15.13 9.27
CA ILE A 16 8.29 -15.83 8.05
C ILE A 16 7.66 -15.17 6.82
N LYS A 17 6.36 -14.86 6.87
CA LYS A 17 5.69 -14.16 5.77
C LYS A 17 6.38 -12.84 5.42
N ARG A 18 6.76 -12.03 6.43
CA ARG A 18 7.51 -10.77 6.21
C ARG A 18 8.83 -11.03 5.50
N LEU A 19 9.61 -12.02 5.95
CA LEU A 19 10.88 -12.36 5.31
C LEU A 19 10.68 -12.76 3.84
N VAL A 20 9.67 -13.58 3.55
CA VAL A 20 9.29 -13.95 2.17
C VAL A 20 8.95 -12.72 1.34
N ARG A 21 8.11 -11.80 1.87
CA ARG A 21 7.72 -10.57 1.16
C ARG A 21 8.93 -9.71 0.83
N ARG A 22 9.81 -9.43 1.79
CA ARG A 22 11.04 -8.64 1.57
C ARG A 22 11.94 -9.30 0.53
N ARG A 23 12.17 -10.61 0.65
CA ARG A 23 13.01 -11.37 -0.30
C ARG A 23 12.42 -11.43 -1.71
N SER A 24 11.11 -11.31 -1.84
CA SER A 24 10.40 -11.33 -3.13
C SER A 24 10.25 -9.94 -3.76
N GLY A 25 10.74 -8.88 -3.10
CA GLY A 25 10.52 -7.50 -3.55
C GLY A 25 9.05 -7.06 -3.45
N PHE A 26 8.35 -7.52 -2.39
CA PHE A 26 6.96 -7.18 -2.05
C PHE A 26 5.88 -7.54 -3.09
N GLY A 27 6.23 -8.29 -4.13
CA GLY A 27 5.29 -8.71 -5.17
C GLY A 27 5.70 -10.03 -5.82
N CYS A 28 5.00 -10.38 -6.90
CA CYS A 28 5.30 -11.57 -7.68
C CYS A 28 6.74 -11.57 -8.19
N VAL A 29 7.54 -12.58 -7.84
CA VAL A 29 8.97 -12.60 -8.25
C VAL A 29 9.17 -12.68 -9.76
N ILE A 30 8.17 -13.17 -10.50
CA ILE A 30 8.24 -13.33 -11.97
C ILE A 30 7.86 -12.04 -12.70
N CYS A 31 6.72 -11.44 -12.36
CA CYS A 31 6.16 -10.32 -13.13
C CYS A 31 6.10 -8.99 -12.38
N GLY A 32 6.34 -8.99 -11.07
CA GLY A 32 6.41 -7.78 -10.24
C GLY A 32 5.08 -7.29 -9.67
N LEU A 33 3.95 -7.91 -10.03
CA LEU A 33 2.62 -7.49 -9.58
C LEU A 33 2.51 -7.47 -8.04
N GLY A 34 1.94 -6.40 -7.48
CA GLY A 34 1.77 -6.20 -6.04
C GLY A 34 0.73 -7.12 -5.38
N PHE A 35 -0.23 -7.66 -6.15
CA PHE A 35 -1.12 -8.72 -5.68
C PHE A 35 -0.49 -10.12 -5.81
N TYR A 36 -0.49 -10.89 -4.70
CA TYR A 36 0.25 -12.15 -4.61
C TYR A 36 -0.41 -13.22 -3.74
N GLU A 37 0.08 -14.44 -3.91
CA GLU A 37 -0.12 -15.62 -3.09
C GLU A 37 1.25 -16.17 -2.65
N TYR A 38 1.30 -16.83 -1.48
CA TYR A 38 2.51 -17.51 -1.02
C TYR A 38 2.61 -18.88 -1.67
N GLU A 39 3.77 -19.15 -2.28
CA GLU A 39 4.04 -20.41 -2.96
C GLU A 39 5.20 -21.15 -2.29
N HIS A 40 4.98 -22.41 -1.93
CA HIS A 40 6.03 -23.32 -1.48
C HIS A 40 6.73 -23.92 -2.69
N VAL A 41 8.00 -23.59 -2.86
CA VAL A 41 8.76 -23.93 -4.08
C VAL A 41 9.58 -25.20 -3.88
N ASP A 42 10.30 -25.31 -2.77
CA ASP A 42 11.30 -26.37 -2.59
C ASP A 42 11.43 -26.87 -1.15
N PRO A 43 10.72 -27.92 -0.72
CA PRO A 43 9.77 -28.72 -1.50
C PRO A 43 8.38 -28.04 -1.56
N GLU A 44 7.48 -28.61 -2.36
CA GLU A 44 6.08 -28.16 -2.40
C GLU A 44 5.39 -28.33 -1.04
N PHE A 45 4.28 -27.61 -0.83
CA PHE A 45 3.56 -27.64 0.45
C PHE A 45 3.18 -29.05 0.89
N ASN A 46 2.89 -29.97 -0.04
CA ASN A 46 2.53 -31.34 0.32
C ASN A 46 3.69 -32.12 0.98
N ASP A 47 4.93 -31.74 0.68
CA ASP A 47 6.14 -32.47 1.05
C ASP A 47 7.03 -31.69 2.03
N THR A 48 6.75 -30.41 2.26
CA THR A 48 7.51 -29.60 3.23
C THR A 48 7.20 -29.98 4.67
N LYS A 49 8.21 -29.97 5.52
CA LYS A 49 8.07 -30.24 6.97
C LYS A 49 7.98 -28.95 7.79
N GLU A 50 8.33 -27.82 7.19
CA GLU A 50 8.38 -26.52 7.85
C GLU A 50 8.10 -25.37 6.88
N HIS A 51 7.97 -24.16 7.43
CA HIS A 51 7.86 -22.92 6.67
C HIS A 51 9.20 -22.20 6.62
N ASP A 52 10.06 -22.59 5.68
CA ASP A 52 11.34 -21.92 5.47
C ASP A 52 11.16 -20.71 4.52
N PRO A 53 11.49 -19.46 4.94
CA PRO A 53 11.37 -18.27 4.12
C PRO A 53 12.26 -18.26 2.86
N TYR A 54 13.27 -19.13 2.79
CA TYR A 54 14.14 -19.28 1.60
C TYR A 54 13.56 -20.25 0.57
N LYS A 55 12.56 -21.04 0.97
CA LYS A 55 11.88 -22.05 0.14
C LYS A 55 10.46 -21.65 -0.25
N ILE A 56 10.02 -20.49 0.18
CA ILE A 56 8.71 -19.90 -0.11
C ILE A 56 8.94 -18.58 -0.85
N THR A 57 8.07 -18.29 -1.82
CA THR A 57 8.11 -17.05 -2.60
C THR A 57 6.72 -16.45 -2.79
N LEU A 58 6.65 -15.28 -3.39
CA LEU A 58 5.41 -14.65 -3.82
C LEU A 58 5.18 -14.84 -5.32
N LEU A 59 3.97 -15.24 -5.69
CA LEU A 59 3.50 -15.29 -7.08
C LEU A 59 2.13 -14.64 -7.19
N CYS A 60 1.87 -13.86 -8.24
CA CYS A 60 0.50 -13.42 -8.53
C CYS A 60 -0.38 -14.60 -8.97
N PRO A 61 -1.72 -14.52 -8.84
CA PRO A 61 -2.61 -15.63 -9.19
C PRO A 61 -2.40 -16.16 -10.61
N ASN A 62 -2.09 -15.29 -11.57
CA ASN A 62 -1.79 -15.70 -12.94
C ASN A 62 -0.50 -16.54 -13.04
N CYS A 63 0.59 -16.08 -12.43
CA CYS A 63 1.86 -16.81 -12.44
C CYS A 63 1.78 -18.10 -11.62
N HIS A 64 1.12 -18.05 -10.46
CA HIS A 64 0.86 -19.21 -9.61
C HIS A 64 -0.01 -20.25 -10.33
N GLY A 65 -1.06 -19.82 -11.04
CA GLY A 65 -1.87 -20.68 -11.90
C GLY A 65 -1.07 -21.40 -12.98
N LYS A 66 -0.09 -20.73 -13.60
CA LYS A 66 0.80 -21.36 -14.61
C LYS A 66 1.72 -22.42 -14.00
N VAL A 67 2.18 -22.23 -12.77
CA VAL A 67 3.00 -23.21 -12.04
C VAL A 67 2.17 -24.41 -11.61
N THR A 68 1.02 -24.16 -10.96
CA THR A 68 0.12 -25.23 -10.47
C THR A 68 -0.48 -26.07 -11.59
N THR A 69 -0.73 -25.49 -12.76
CA THR A 69 -1.17 -26.21 -13.98
C THR A 69 -0.01 -26.80 -14.79
N LYS A 70 1.23 -26.78 -14.28
CA LYS A 70 2.45 -27.30 -14.93
C LYS A 70 2.78 -26.69 -16.29
N LYS A 71 2.18 -25.54 -16.65
CA LYS A 71 2.59 -24.75 -17.82
C LYS A 71 3.98 -24.16 -17.63
N TRP A 72 4.38 -23.88 -16.39
CA TRP A 72 5.72 -23.47 -16.00
C TRP A 72 6.30 -24.41 -14.95
N THR A 73 7.62 -24.62 -15.01
CA THR A 73 8.36 -25.46 -14.07
C THR A 73 8.68 -24.73 -12.77
N LYS A 74 8.93 -25.47 -11.68
CA LYS A 74 9.46 -24.90 -10.44
C LYS A 74 10.85 -24.29 -10.62
N ASP A 75 11.66 -24.79 -11.56
CA ASP A 75 12.97 -24.19 -11.88
C ASP A 75 12.85 -22.76 -12.40
N LYS A 76 11.80 -22.46 -13.18
CA LYS A 76 11.49 -21.09 -13.58
C LYS A 76 11.25 -20.18 -12.35
N VAL A 77 10.54 -20.70 -11.35
CA VAL A 77 10.28 -19.98 -10.09
C VAL A 77 11.56 -19.78 -9.30
N ARG A 78 12.39 -20.84 -9.15
CA ARG A 78 13.71 -20.77 -8.50
C ARG A 78 14.62 -19.74 -9.16
N ALA A 79 14.65 -19.71 -10.49
CA ALA A 79 15.39 -18.71 -11.24
C ALA A 79 14.93 -17.28 -10.94
N ALA A 80 13.61 -17.05 -10.91
CA ALA A 80 13.05 -15.75 -10.57
C ALA A 80 13.27 -15.35 -9.09
N MET A 81 13.36 -16.30 -8.17
CA MET A 81 13.69 -16.03 -6.76
C MET A 81 15.11 -15.48 -6.59
N MET A 82 16.05 -15.79 -7.49
CA MET A 82 17.42 -15.27 -7.43
C MET A 82 17.49 -13.79 -7.81
N ASN A 83 16.61 -13.34 -8.72
CA ASN A 83 16.52 -11.94 -9.12
C ASN A 83 15.04 -11.53 -9.31
N PRO A 84 14.30 -11.30 -8.21
CA PRO A 84 12.88 -10.95 -8.30
C PRO A 84 12.65 -9.66 -9.07
N LYS A 85 11.59 -9.65 -9.90
CA LYS A 85 11.32 -8.59 -10.88
C LYS A 85 11.41 -7.17 -10.30
N ASN A 86 10.84 -6.93 -9.12
CA ASN A 86 10.75 -5.59 -8.52
C ASN A 86 12.10 -5.02 -8.05
N PHE A 87 13.13 -5.83 -7.83
CA PHE A 87 14.46 -5.29 -7.50
C PHE A 87 15.08 -4.54 -8.67
N SER A 88 14.69 -4.84 -9.91
CA SER A 88 15.20 -4.10 -11.07
C SER A 88 14.67 -2.66 -11.17
N THR A 89 13.53 -2.37 -10.53
CA THR A 89 12.90 -1.03 -10.52
C THR A 89 12.90 -0.37 -9.14
N SER A 90 13.32 -1.10 -8.09
CA SER A 90 13.23 -0.67 -6.68
C SER A 90 11.81 -0.30 -6.22
N THR A 91 10.78 -0.81 -6.91
CA THR A 91 9.37 -0.54 -6.62
C THR A 91 8.49 -1.76 -6.89
N VAL A 92 7.39 -1.86 -6.16
CA VAL A 92 6.25 -2.76 -6.43
C VAL A 92 5.05 -1.91 -6.81
N LYS A 93 4.22 -2.40 -7.74
CA LYS A 93 3.04 -1.65 -8.20
C LYS A 93 1.85 -2.53 -8.53
N ASP A 94 0.68 -1.94 -8.42
CA ASP A 94 -0.59 -2.52 -8.89
C ASP A 94 -1.61 -1.39 -9.13
N ILE A 95 -2.76 -1.74 -9.71
CA ILE A 95 -3.80 -0.78 -10.08
C ILE A 95 -5.00 -0.93 -9.14
N PHE A 96 -5.53 0.19 -8.67
CA PHE A 96 -6.83 0.23 -8.01
C PHE A 96 -7.94 0.18 -9.05
N ASP A 97 -8.87 -0.75 -8.87
CA ASP A 97 -10.09 -0.82 -9.66
C ASP A 97 -11.13 0.17 -9.10
N ILE A 98 -10.85 1.47 -9.27
CA ILE A 98 -11.71 2.56 -8.83
C ILE A 98 -11.88 3.66 -9.89
N GLY A 99 -12.92 4.47 -9.72
CA GLY A 99 -13.13 5.70 -10.48
C GLY A 99 -14.14 5.58 -11.63
N GLU A 100 -14.99 4.56 -11.60
CA GLU A 100 -16.12 4.46 -12.54
C GLU A 100 -17.19 5.53 -12.27
N ASN A 101 -17.38 5.89 -11.00
CA ASN A 101 -18.21 7.01 -10.55
C ASN A 101 -17.36 8.01 -9.75
N GLU A 102 -18.02 9.03 -9.20
CA GLU A 102 -17.40 10.01 -8.32
C GLU A 102 -16.62 9.34 -7.17
N LEU A 103 -15.33 9.66 -7.07
CA LEU A 103 -14.45 9.10 -6.05
C LEU A 103 -14.72 9.67 -4.67
N THR A 104 -14.61 8.79 -3.68
CA THR A 104 -14.60 9.16 -2.26
C THR A 104 -13.29 8.71 -1.63
N VAL A 105 -12.57 9.63 -1.00
CA VAL A 105 -11.47 9.29 -0.08
C VAL A 105 -11.95 9.48 1.34
N ILE A 106 -11.82 8.46 2.18
CA ILE A 106 -12.10 8.53 3.62
C ILE A 106 -10.77 8.51 4.35
N TRP A 107 -10.41 9.61 5.03
CA TRP A 107 -9.18 9.69 5.83
C TRP A 107 -9.52 9.74 7.32
N GLY A 108 -9.43 8.57 7.98
CA GLY A 108 -9.99 8.39 9.32
C GLY A 108 -11.52 8.32 9.25
N ASP A 109 -12.17 9.34 9.79
CA ASP A 109 -13.62 9.54 9.83
C ASP A 109 -14.07 10.78 9.04
N THR A 110 -13.16 11.38 8.27
CA THR A 110 -13.43 12.52 7.39
C THR A 110 -13.50 12.03 5.94
N SER A 111 -14.55 12.41 5.22
CA SER A 111 -14.75 12.04 3.81
C SER A 111 -14.53 13.23 2.86
N PHE A 112 -13.98 12.92 1.69
CA PHE A 112 -13.73 13.86 0.61
C PHE A 112 -14.32 13.32 -0.68
N THR A 113 -15.17 14.09 -1.36
CA THR A 113 -15.82 13.72 -2.63
C THR A 113 -15.75 14.84 -3.66
N GLY A 114 -15.69 14.47 -4.95
CA GLY A 114 -15.99 15.38 -6.07
C GLY A 114 -15.01 16.53 -6.39
N SER A 115 -13.94 16.71 -5.60
CA SER A 115 -13.03 17.86 -5.76
C SER A 115 -11.80 17.57 -6.63
N HIS A 116 -11.46 18.47 -7.57
CA HIS A 116 -10.24 18.41 -8.41
C HIS A 116 -8.93 18.41 -7.61
N GLN A 117 -8.94 18.90 -6.36
CA GLN A 117 -7.80 18.81 -5.44
C GLN A 117 -8.34 18.70 -4.00
N ILE A 118 -7.95 17.64 -3.28
CA ILE A 118 -8.57 17.30 -2.00
C ILE A 118 -7.82 17.96 -0.85
N ILE A 119 -6.51 17.74 -0.78
CA ILE A 119 -5.64 18.27 0.27
C ILE A 119 -4.36 18.77 -0.38
N ASN A 120 -4.10 20.06 -0.23
CA ASN A 120 -2.83 20.69 -0.52
C ASN A 120 -2.16 21.11 0.80
N ILE A 121 -0.86 20.86 0.91
CA ILE A 121 -0.06 21.22 2.09
C ILE A 121 1.19 21.94 1.63
N GLU A 122 1.32 23.22 1.97
CA GLU A 122 2.45 24.07 1.55
C GLU A 122 2.74 23.98 0.03
N GLY A 123 1.69 23.94 -0.81
CA GLY A 123 1.82 23.79 -2.26
C GLY A 123 2.12 22.37 -2.76
N LYS A 124 2.25 21.39 -1.86
CA LYS A 124 2.38 19.97 -2.19
C LYS A 124 0.99 19.36 -2.22
N GLY A 125 0.47 19.06 -3.41
CA GLY A 125 -0.78 18.32 -3.59
C GLY A 125 -0.66 16.91 -3.01
N VAL A 126 -1.15 16.72 -1.78
CA VAL A 126 -1.06 15.46 -1.04
C VAL A 126 -2.04 14.42 -1.59
N LEU A 127 -3.24 14.88 -1.93
CA LEU A 127 -4.29 14.09 -2.57
C LEU A 127 -4.99 14.92 -3.64
N LYS A 128 -5.19 14.32 -4.81
CA LYS A 128 -5.76 14.97 -6.00
C LYS A 128 -6.71 14.03 -6.71
N PHE A 129 -7.88 14.53 -7.10
CA PHE A 129 -8.72 13.86 -8.10
C PHE A 129 -8.59 14.54 -9.46
N GLU A 130 -8.65 13.74 -10.52
CA GLU A 130 -8.73 14.22 -11.90
C GLU A 130 -9.77 13.40 -12.64
N VAL A 131 -10.35 13.94 -13.70
CA VAL A 131 -11.18 13.17 -14.63
C VAL A 131 -10.38 12.95 -15.91
N CYS A 132 -10.17 11.69 -16.28
CA CYS A 132 -9.53 11.33 -17.54
C CYS A 132 -10.38 11.85 -18.72
N LYS A 133 -9.77 12.64 -19.61
CA LYS A 133 -10.51 13.27 -20.72
C LYS A 133 -11.06 12.24 -21.69
N GLU A 134 -10.31 11.18 -21.97
CA GLU A 134 -10.70 10.11 -22.90
C GLU A 134 -11.70 9.13 -22.26
N SER A 135 -11.33 8.51 -21.14
CA SER A 135 -12.15 7.44 -20.53
C SER A 135 -13.31 7.95 -19.68
N LYS A 136 -13.33 9.24 -19.32
CA LYS A 136 -14.24 9.85 -18.34
C LYS A 136 -14.17 9.25 -16.93
N LYS A 137 -13.21 8.36 -16.67
CA LYS A 137 -12.96 7.80 -15.34
C LYS A 137 -12.30 8.81 -14.43
N TRP A 138 -12.62 8.73 -13.15
CA TRP A 138 -11.93 9.44 -12.10
C TRP A 138 -10.57 8.81 -11.80
N LEU A 139 -9.58 9.66 -11.59
CA LEU A 139 -8.20 9.32 -11.33
C LEU A 139 -7.80 9.92 -9.98
N LEU A 140 -7.33 9.09 -9.08
CA LEU A 140 -6.74 9.49 -7.81
C LEU A 140 -5.22 9.55 -7.96
N SER A 141 -4.63 10.63 -7.47
CA SER A 141 -3.19 10.71 -7.22
C SER A 141 -2.93 11.18 -5.79
N GLY A 142 -1.84 10.71 -5.21
CA GLY A 142 -1.47 11.06 -3.85
C GLY A 142 -0.05 10.65 -3.49
N ARG A 143 0.53 11.28 -2.47
CA ARG A 143 1.90 11.01 -2.02
C ARG A 143 1.89 10.86 -0.51
N PHE A 144 2.45 9.76 -0.01
CA PHE A 144 2.50 9.45 1.41
C PHE A 144 3.95 9.24 1.82
N ASN A 145 4.47 10.13 2.67
CA ASN A 145 5.83 10.01 3.19
C ASN A 145 5.82 9.39 4.57
N ASN A 146 6.87 8.64 4.91
CA ASN A 146 7.08 8.06 6.24
C ASN A 146 7.43 9.14 7.29
N SER A 147 7.71 8.73 8.54
CA SER A 147 8.02 9.68 9.62
C SER A 147 9.28 10.52 9.36
N LYS A 148 10.20 10.04 8.51
CA LYS A 148 11.42 10.73 8.09
C LYS A 148 11.23 11.67 6.90
N GLY A 149 10.03 11.70 6.31
CA GLY A 149 9.75 12.49 5.09
C GLY A 149 10.18 11.81 3.79
N GLU A 150 10.56 10.54 3.82
CA GLU A 150 10.87 9.74 2.62
C GLU A 150 9.57 9.14 2.06
N LEU A 151 9.49 8.94 0.74
CA LEU A 151 8.28 8.39 0.11
C LEU A 151 8.04 6.93 0.52
N ALA A 152 6.92 6.68 1.21
CA ALA A 152 6.48 5.33 1.53
C ALA A 152 5.65 4.72 0.37
N LEU A 153 4.71 5.50 -0.16
CA LEU A 153 3.86 5.12 -1.29
C LEU A 153 3.40 6.33 -2.09
N ILE A 154 3.28 6.13 -3.39
CA ILE A 154 2.66 7.07 -4.32
C ILE A 154 1.43 6.41 -4.93
N ILE A 155 0.38 7.19 -5.14
CA ILE A 155 -0.71 6.86 -6.05
C ILE A 155 -0.57 7.81 -7.24
N GLU A 156 -0.45 7.27 -8.44
CA GLU A 156 -0.41 7.99 -9.70
C GLU A 156 -1.55 7.49 -10.58
N LYS A 157 -2.61 8.30 -10.70
CA LYS A 157 -3.76 8.00 -11.56
C LYS A 157 -4.31 6.57 -11.37
N ASN A 158 -4.70 6.26 -10.14
CA ASN A 158 -5.17 4.95 -9.68
C ASN A 158 -4.13 3.81 -9.67
N GLU A 159 -2.89 4.00 -10.16
CA GLU A 159 -1.80 3.04 -9.92
C GLU A 159 -1.13 3.36 -8.58
N TRP A 160 -0.95 2.39 -7.71
CA TRP A 160 -0.14 2.56 -6.50
C TRP A 160 1.25 2.00 -6.70
N ILE A 161 2.23 2.69 -6.13
CA ILE A 161 3.65 2.39 -6.24
C ILE A 161 4.24 2.42 -4.84
N GLY A 162 4.68 1.26 -4.36
CA GLY A 162 5.38 1.10 -3.08
C GLY A 162 6.88 0.92 -3.29
N TYR A 163 7.68 1.56 -2.45
CA TYR A 163 9.15 1.48 -2.51
C TYR A 163 9.71 0.30 -1.72
N LEU A 164 10.76 -0.37 -2.23
CA LEU A 164 11.29 -1.59 -1.61
C LEU A 164 12.14 -1.35 -0.34
N ASP A 165 12.47 -0.10 -0.04
CA ASP A 165 13.18 0.32 1.19
C ASP A 165 12.26 0.39 2.41
N ASN A 166 10.94 0.38 2.23
CA ASN A 166 9.97 0.18 3.31
C ASN A 166 10.31 -1.08 4.11
N TRP A 167 10.06 -1.03 5.43
CA TRP A 167 10.34 -2.19 6.30
C TRP A 167 9.48 -3.40 5.94
N ASP A 168 8.22 -3.16 5.59
CA ASP A 168 7.30 -4.16 5.06
C ASP A 168 6.17 -3.50 4.26
N ILE A 169 5.80 -4.12 3.14
CA ILE A 169 4.57 -3.84 2.39
C ILE A 169 3.77 -5.14 2.38
N ASN A 170 2.58 -5.13 2.98
CA ASN A 170 1.68 -6.28 3.01
C ASN A 170 0.40 -5.96 2.27
N VAL A 171 0.10 -6.76 1.25
CA VAL A 171 -1.16 -6.72 0.50
C VAL A 171 -1.98 -7.96 0.86
N GLU A 172 -3.17 -7.75 1.43
CA GLU A 172 -4.10 -8.82 1.80
C GLU A 172 -5.53 -8.41 1.41
N GLY A 173 -6.08 -9.06 0.37
CA GLY A 173 -7.37 -8.69 -0.19
C GLY A 173 -7.36 -7.23 -0.66
N GLN A 174 -8.29 -6.44 -0.14
CA GLN A 174 -8.42 -5.00 -0.42
C GLN A 174 -7.44 -4.12 0.38
N SER A 175 -6.69 -4.70 1.32
CA SER A 175 -5.89 -3.96 2.30
C SER A 175 -4.42 -3.88 1.88
N ILE A 176 -3.86 -2.68 1.93
CA ILE A 176 -2.42 -2.42 1.77
C ILE A 176 -1.90 -1.79 3.06
N VAL A 177 -0.93 -2.45 3.69
CA VAL A 177 -0.32 -1.99 4.94
C VAL A 177 1.17 -1.79 4.73
N ILE A 178 1.63 -0.56 4.95
CA ILE A 178 3.04 -0.18 4.89
C ILE A 178 3.53 0.13 6.30
N ARG A 179 4.67 -0.47 6.64
CA ARG A 179 5.30 -0.32 7.94
C ARG A 179 6.69 0.27 7.75
N GLU A 180 7.03 1.19 8.64
CA GLU A 180 8.35 1.82 8.69
C GLU A 180 9.30 1.06 9.62
N LYS A 181 8.76 0.36 10.62
CA LYS A 181 9.50 -0.53 11.52
C LYS A 181 8.55 -1.53 12.19
N SER A 182 9.12 -2.44 12.98
CA SER A 182 8.33 -3.40 13.76
C SER A 182 7.26 -2.69 14.59
N LYS A 183 6.01 -3.18 14.48
CA LYS A 183 4.81 -2.66 15.17
C LYS A 183 4.41 -1.21 14.84
N HIS A 184 5.04 -0.54 13.88
CA HIS A 184 4.70 0.83 13.48
C HIS A 184 4.20 0.85 12.03
N ILE A 185 2.91 1.15 11.87
CA ILE A 185 2.25 1.30 10.57
C ILE A 185 2.34 2.77 10.17
N CYS A 186 2.99 3.04 9.05
CA CYS A 186 3.04 4.37 8.45
C CYS A 186 1.76 4.62 7.64
N LEU A 187 1.26 3.63 6.91
CA LEU A 187 0.08 3.77 6.08
C LEU A 187 -0.73 2.48 6.03
N HIS A 188 -2.05 2.59 6.19
CA HIS A 188 -3.00 1.50 6.01
C HIS A 188 -4.13 1.97 5.09
N LEU A 189 -4.11 1.47 3.86
CA LEU A 189 -5.13 1.71 2.85
C LEU A 189 -6.09 0.51 2.76
N ILE A 190 -7.37 0.78 2.53
CA ILE A 190 -8.37 -0.19 2.12
C ILE A 190 -9.05 0.36 0.88
N VAL A 191 -9.07 -0.42 -0.20
CA VAL A 191 -9.75 -0.07 -1.44
C VAL A 191 -11.10 -0.76 -1.45
N ASP A 192 -12.17 0.01 -1.58
CA ASP A 192 -13.53 -0.53 -1.69
C ASP A 192 -14.13 -0.09 -3.05
N PRO A 193 -13.94 -0.93 -4.09
CA PRO A 193 -14.47 -0.67 -5.41
C PRO A 193 -16.00 -0.46 -5.41
N PRO A 194 -16.53 0.35 -6.34
CA PRO A 194 -15.81 0.92 -7.48
C PRO A 194 -15.22 2.31 -7.22
N ASN A 195 -15.36 2.91 -6.04
CA ASN A 195 -15.11 4.36 -5.92
C ASN A 195 -14.47 4.84 -4.60
N ILE A 196 -14.22 3.95 -3.64
CA ILE A 196 -13.83 4.36 -2.29
C ILE A 196 -12.39 3.95 -2.01
N LEU A 197 -11.58 4.90 -1.54
CA LEU A 197 -10.31 4.62 -0.88
C LEU A 197 -10.39 5.07 0.58
N ILE A 198 -10.06 4.16 1.50
CA ILE A 198 -10.06 4.42 2.94
C ILE A 198 -8.62 4.43 3.44
N ILE A 199 -8.17 5.56 3.97
CA ILE A 199 -6.92 5.70 4.73
C ILE A 199 -7.27 5.48 6.21
N LYS A 200 -7.24 4.22 6.63
CA LYS A 200 -7.67 3.78 7.97
C LYS A 200 -6.70 4.19 9.07
N GLN A 201 -5.41 4.14 8.75
CA GLN A 201 -4.34 4.59 9.63
C GLN A 201 -3.26 5.28 8.81
N SER A 202 -2.75 6.39 9.34
CA SER A 202 -1.62 7.09 8.76
C SER A 202 -0.73 7.66 9.87
N ASP A 203 0.55 7.73 9.59
CA ASP A 203 1.55 8.47 10.34
C ASP A 203 2.54 9.00 9.30
N VAL A 204 2.14 10.09 8.66
CA VAL A 204 2.78 10.62 7.44
C VAL A 204 3.25 12.05 7.63
N ASN A 205 4.37 12.41 6.99
CA ASN A 205 5.04 13.70 7.19
C ASN A 205 5.13 14.52 5.89
N TYR A 206 4.78 15.80 5.96
CA TYR A 206 4.85 16.79 4.90
C TYR A 206 5.58 18.03 5.41
N GLY A 207 6.91 17.93 5.55
CA GLY A 207 7.74 19.05 6.01
C GLY A 207 7.52 19.33 7.50
N ASN A 208 6.87 20.45 7.81
CA ASN A 208 6.52 20.81 9.17
C ASN A 208 5.18 20.23 9.63
N LEU A 209 4.45 19.51 8.78
CA LEU A 209 3.15 18.93 9.11
C LEU A 209 3.21 17.42 9.19
N ARG A 210 2.61 16.86 10.24
CA ARG A 210 2.46 15.41 10.40
C ARG A 210 1.00 15.07 10.56
N ILE A 211 0.50 14.18 9.71
CA ILE A 211 -0.87 13.69 9.78
C ILE A 211 -0.84 12.31 10.43
N VAL A 212 -1.50 12.20 11.57
CA VAL A 212 -1.68 10.93 12.28
C VAL A 212 -3.16 10.59 12.28
N THR A 213 -3.48 9.38 11.82
CA THR A 213 -4.85 8.87 11.80
C THR A 213 -4.95 7.58 12.57
N LYS A 214 -5.85 7.55 13.57
CA LYS A 214 -6.30 6.33 14.27
C LYS A 214 -7.78 6.53 14.62
N GLY A 215 -8.67 6.20 13.69
CA GLY A 215 -10.08 6.55 13.77
C GLY A 215 -10.34 7.99 13.33
N LYS A 216 -9.78 8.97 14.04
CA LYS A 216 -9.80 10.40 13.67
C LYS A 216 -8.47 10.81 13.07
N SER A 217 -8.46 11.92 12.31
CA SER A 217 -7.24 12.48 11.72
C SER A 217 -6.81 13.74 12.45
N THR A 218 -5.57 13.75 12.95
CA THR A 218 -4.96 14.90 13.61
C THR A 218 -3.72 15.35 12.85
N ILE A 219 -3.65 16.64 12.61
CA ILE A 219 -2.56 17.33 11.92
C ILE A 219 -1.74 18.06 12.98
N PHE A 220 -0.47 17.73 13.08
CA PHE A 220 0.48 18.28 14.03
C PHE A 220 1.46 19.21 13.32
N TYR A 221 1.76 20.36 13.92
CA TYR A 221 2.78 21.28 13.44
C TYR A 221 4.14 21.05 14.11
N ASN A 222 5.22 21.18 13.35
CA ASN A 222 6.61 20.94 13.75
C ASN A 222 6.85 19.57 14.42
N ASN A 223 6.04 18.56 14.07
CA ASN A 223 6.06 17.23 14.72
C ASN A 223 5.85 17.28 16.26
N LYS A 224 5.38 18.41 16.80
CA LYS A 224 5.05 18.57 18.22
C LYS A 224 3.60 18.15 18.46
N MET A 225 3.29 17.72 19.68
CA MET A 225 1.91 17.37 20.03
C MET A 225 0.97 18.58 20.00
N GLU A 226 1.50 19.80 20.19
CA GLU A 226 0.75 21.05 20.07
C GLU A 226 1.62 22.12 19.39
N PRO A 227 1.04 23.01 18.57
CA PRO A 227 -0.39 23.09 18.22
C PRO A 227 -0.84 21.98 17.26
N SER A 228 -2.10 21.55 17.39
CA SER A 228 -2.71 20.52 16.53
C SER A 228 -4.10 20.92 15.98
N LEU A 229 -4.45 20.39 14.80
CA LEU A 229 -5.78 20.48 14.20
C LEU A 229 -6.36 19.06 14.06
N THR A 230 -7.50 18.78 14.68
CA THR A 230 -8.18 17.49 14.55
C THR A 230 -9.41 17.62 13.65
N LEU A 231 -9.46 16.79 12.60
CA LEU A 231 -10.62 16.60 11.75
C LEU A 231 -11.36 15.34 12.23
N SER A 232 -12.66 15.48 12.51
CA SER A 232 -13.52 14.38 12.96
C SER A 232 -14.94 14.54 12.43
N ASN A 233 -15.47 13.47 11.85
CA ASN A 233 -16.84 13.40 11.29
C ASN A 233 -17.17 14.52 10.28
N ASN A 234 -16.19 14.94 9.49
CA ASN A 234 -16.38 15.98 8.47
C ASN A 234 -16.69 15.35 7.10
N VAL A 235 -17.47 16.08 6.30
CA VAL A 235 -17.74 15.73 4.90
C VAL A 235 -17.39 16.94 4.04
N PHE A 236 -16.44 16.77 3.13
CA PHE A 236 -16.04 17.79 2.17
C PHE A 236 -16.44 17.35 0.76
N SER A 237 -17.40 18.06 0.16
CA SER A 237 -17.91 17.74 -1.18
C SER A 237 -17.62 18.90 -2.14
N ASN A 238 -16.96 18.62 -3.27
CA ASN A 238 -16.64 19.61 -4.31
C ASN A 238 -15.82 20.83 -3.81
N ASN A 239 -15.04 20.66 -2.74
CA ASN A 239 -14.25 21.72 -2.13
C ASN A 239 -12.75 21.48 -2.27
N PHE A 240 -11.99 22.57 -2.43
CA PHE A 240 -10.53 22.54 -2.28
C PHE A 240 -10.17 22.85 -0.82
N ILE A 241 -9.34 22.00 -0.21
CA ILE A 241 -8.79 22.27 1.13
C ILE A 241 -7.31 22.56 0.97
N ASP A 242 -6.95 23.79 1.33
CA ASP A 242 -5.56 24.20 1.48
C ASP A 242 -5.24 24.32 2.97
N ILE A 243 -4.15 23.69 3.38
CA ILE A 243 -3.61 23.82 4.73
C ILE A 243 -2.32 24.61 4.62
N LEU A 244 -2.43 25.89 4.99
CA LEU A 244 -1.33 26.85 4.99
C LEU A 244 -0.87 27.06 6.43
N ILE A 245 0.44 26.98 6.64
CA ILE A 245 1.07 27.43 7.88
C ILE A 245 1.56 28.83 7.61
N ASP A 246 0.95 29.81 8.29
CA ASP A 246 1.46 31.17 8.32
C ASP A 246 2.36 31.35 9.55
N ASN A 247 3.65 31.60 9.31
CA ASN A 247 4.61 31.89 10.37
C ASN A 247 4.57 33.38 10.79
N ASN A 248 3.70 34.20 10.18
CA ASN A 248 3.63 35.64 10.40
C ASN A 248 2.18 36.17 10.35
N PRO A 249 1.33 35.83 11.35
CA PRO A 249 -0.11 36.08 11.28
C PRO A 249 -0.54 37.56 11.29
N PHE A 250 0.39 38.51 11.28
CA PHE A 250 0.13 39.95 11.44
C PHE A 250 0.95 40.88 10.52
N ASN A 251 1.49 40.40 9.40
CA ASN A 251 2.15 41.27 8.40
C ASN A 251 1.33 41.42 7.13
#